data_AF-A0A9X2QBC3-F1
#
_entry.id   AF-A0A9X2QBC3-F1
#
_cell.length_a   1.000
_cell.length_b   1.000
_cell.length_c   1.000
_cell.angle_alpha   90.00
_cell.angle_beta   90.00
_cell.angle_gamma   90.00
#
_symmetry.space_group_name_H-M   'P 1'
#
loop_
_entity.id
_entity.type
_entity.pdbx_description
1 polymer ?
#
loop_
_entity_poly.entity_id
_entity_poly.type
_entity_poly.pdbx_seq_one_letter_code
_entity_poly.pdbx_strand_id
1 'polypeptide(L)' 'MTSDDAPDLDLEHKDLLTSAWLLVNAARHAPNPTIKQMETALGPATVALDDQGADVELDSWDATIHVRFDE' A
#
# COMPACT_ATOMS: atom_id res chain seq x y z
N MET A 1 6.54 14.20 34.06
CA MET A 1 5.38 13.58 33.40
C MET A 1 5.74 13.54 31.94
N THR A 2 5.83 12.34 31.40
CA THR A 2 6.41 12.00 30.10
C THR A 2 5.63 12.66 28.98
N SER A 3 6.34 13.42 28.14
CA SER A 3 5.84 13.90 26.85
C SER A 3 5.35 12.70 26.05
N ASP A 4 4.08 12.75 25.68
CA ASP A 4 3.44 11.78 24.81
C ASP A 4 3.84 12.13 23.37
N ASP A 5 5.12 11.85 23.03
CA ASP A 5 5.65 11.87 21.66
C ASP A 5 5.15 10.61 20.92
N ALA A 6 3.83 10.42 20.86
CA ALA A 6 3.29 9.62 19.77
C ALA A 6 3.54 10.47 18.52
N PRO A 7 4.33 10.00 17.53
CA PRO A 7 4.46 10.74 16.30
C PRO A 7 3.03 10.94 15.79
N ASP A 8 2.65 12.19 15.53
CA ASP A 8 1.54 12.46 14.63
C ASP A 8 1.90 11.63 13.40
N LEU A 9 1.19 10.51 13.19
CA LEU A 9 1.14 9.85 11.91
C LEU A 9 0.40 10.84 11.03
N ASP A 10 1.20 11.84 10.62
CA ASP A 10 0.83 13.07 9.94
C ASP A 10 0.05 12.65 8.72
N LEU A 11 -0.99 13.40 8.35
CA LEU A 11 -2.06 13.00 7.42
C LEU A 11 -1.57 12.20 6.19
N GLU A 12 -0.38 12.52 5.69
CA GLU A 12 0.37 11.80 4.65
C GLU A 12 0.46 10.27 4.86
N HIS A 13 0.70 9.78 6.08
CA HIS A 13 0.76 8.35 6.38
C HIS A 13 -0.61 7.66 6.28
N LYS A 14 -1.69 8.36 6.66
CA LYS A 14 -3.06 7.84 6.57
C LYS A 14 -3.52 7.76 5.13
N ASP A 15 -3.16 8.77 4.34
CA ASP A 15 -3.46 8.82 2.92
C ASP A 15 -2.70 7.71 2.17
N LEU A 16 -1.44 7.47 2.54
CA LEU A 16 -0.61 6.39 1.99
C LEU A 16 -1.22 5.00 2.24
N LEU A 17 -1.64 4.71 3.47
CA LEU A 17 -2.28 3.44 3.81
C LEU A 17 -3.62 3.25 3.08
N THR A 18 -4.41 4.32 2.96
CA THR A 18 -5.69 4.30 2.24
C THR A 18 -5.49 4.03 0.75
N SER A 19 -4.50 4.69 0.13
CA SER A 19 -4.13 4.45 -1.26
C SER A 19 -3.64 3.02 -1.49
N ALA A 20 -2.78 2.50 -0.62
CA ALA A 20 -2.32 1.11 -0.72
C ALA A 20 -3.48 0.11 -0.65
N TRP A 21 -4.43 0.30 0.28
CA TRP A 21 -5.60 -0.56 0.40
C TRP A 21 -6.46 -0.57 -0.87
N LEU A 22 -6.67 0.60 -1.50
CA LEU A 22 -7.42 0.70 -2.76
C LEU A 22 -6.73 -0.05 -3.90
N LEU A 23 -5.40 0.03 -4.00
CA LEU A 23 -4.61 -0.68 -5.02
C LEU A 23 -4.68 -2.19 -4.82
N VAL A 24 -4.53 -2.65 -3.57
CA VAL A 24 -4.66 -4.06 -3.23
C VAL A 24 -6.07 -4.57 -3.56
N ASN A 25 -7.11 -3.81 -3.21
CA ASN A 25 -8.49 -4.21 -3.50
C ASN A 25 -8.77 -4.26 -5.01
N ALA A 26 -8.29 -3.29 -5.78
CA ALA A 26 -8.39 -3.29 -7.24
C ALA A 26 -7.67 -4.49 -7.87
N ALA A 27 -6.49 -4.83 -7.33
CA ALA A 27 -5.70 -5.95 -7.82
C ALA A 27 -6.35 -7.32 -7.54
N ARG A 28 -6.98 -7.49 -6.36
CA ARG A 28 -7.74 -8.72 -6.00
C ARG A 28 -8.91 -8.99 -6.94
N HIS A 29 -9.54 -7.96 -7.49
CA HIS A 29 -10.71 -8.09 -8.37
C HIS A 29 -10.36 -8.13 -9.87
N ALA A 30 -9.08 -7.95 -10.22
CA ALA A 30 -8.65 -8.00 -11.60
C ALA A 30 -8.46 -9.46 -12.08
N PRO A 31 -8.89 -9.81 -13.31
CA PRO A 31 -8.60 -11.12 -13.87
C PRO A 31 -7.08 -11.24 -14.06
N ASN A 32 -6.44 -12.12 -13.27
CA ASN A 32 -5.02 -12.53 -13.21
C ASN A 32 -3.98 -11.78 -14.07
N PRO A 33 -2.90 -11.21 -13.47
CA PRO A 33 -1.87 -11.99 -12.77
C PRO A 33 -1.57 -11.55 -11.31
N THR A 34 -0.72 -12.35 -10.65
CA THR A 34 -0.07 -12.12 -9.34
C THR A 34 0.61 -10.75 -9.20
N ILE A 35 1.11 -10.18 -10.30
CA ILE A 35 1.74 -8.85 -10.34
C ILE A 35 0.93 -7.94 -11.24
N LYS A 36 0.61 -6.74 -10.75
CA LYS A 36 -0.16 -5.71 -11.46
C LYS A 36 0.60 -4.39 -11.43
N GLN A 37 0.80 -3.79 -12.61
CA GLN A 37 1.27 -2.41 -12.73
C GLN A 37 0.06 -1.48 -12.75
N MET A 38 0.13 -0.41 -11.98
CA MET A 38 -0.94 0.57 -11.82
C MET A 38 -0.37 1.98 -11.83
N GLU A 39 -1.10 2.90 -12.46
CA GLU A 39 -0.83 4.33 -12.34
C GLU A 39 -1.59 4.90 -11.15
N THR A 40 -0.90 5.63 -10.27
CA THR A 40 -1.47 6.21 -9.05
C THR A 40 -1.20 7.72 -9.02
N ALA A 41 -1.86 8.44 -8.09
CA ALA A 41 -1.57 9.85 -7.88
C ALA A 41 -0.12 10.11 -7.39
N LEU A 42 0.55 9.07 -6.85
CA LEU A 42 1.93 9.13 -6.36
C LEU A 42 2.95 8.67 -7.41
N GLY A 43 2.49 8.27 -8.60
CA GLY A 43 3.29 7.72 -9.68
C GLY A 43 2.97 6.25 -9.99
N PRO A 44 3.80 5.60 -10.82
CA PRO A 44 3.69 4.17 -11.12
C PRO A 44 3.83 3.35 -9.83
N ALA A 45 3.02 2.31 -9.73
CA ALA A 45 3.06 1.37 -8.63
C ALA A 45 2.98 -0.07 -9.14
N THR A 46 3.73 -0.95 -8.50
CA THR A 46 3.65 -2.39 -8.74
C THR A 46 3.03 -3.06 -7.53
N VAL A 47 1.94 -3.81 -7.75
CA VAL A 47 1.27 -4.59 -6.71
C VAL A 47 1.51 -6.07 -6.97
N ALA A 48 2.19 -6.74 -6.05
CA ALA A 48 2.30 -8.19 -6.01
C ALA A 48 1.33 -8.74 -4.96
N LEU A 49 0.47 -9.70 -5.31
CA LEU A 49 -0.46 -10.35 -4.40
C LEU A 49 -0.16 -11.83 -4.27
N ASP A 50 -0.27 -12.34 -3.06
CA ASP A 50 -0.26 -13.76 -2.75
C ASP A 50 -1.41 -14.12 -1.80
N ASP A 51 -1.42 -15.37 -1.34
CA ASP A 51 -2.44 -15.86 -0.41
C ASP A 51 -2.32 -15.25 0.99
N GLN A 52 -1.20 -14.60 1.32
CA GLN A 52 -0.89 -14.03 2.64
C GLN A 52 -1.07 -12.50 2.71
N GLY A 53 -1.13 -11.83 1.56
CA GLY A 53 -1.14 -10.37 1.53
C GLY A 53 -0.87 -9.77 0.16
N ALA A 54 -0.35 -8.55 0.20
CA ALA A 54 0.10 -7.82 -0.96
C ALA A 54 1.28 -6.91 -0.63
N ASP A 55 2.22 -6.83 -1.56
CA ASP A 55 3.31 -5.86 -1.55
C ASP A 55 3.01 -4.79 -2.60
N VAL A 56 3.03 -3.52 -2.18
CA VAL A 56 2.83 -2.36 -3.05
C VAL A 56 4.14 -1.58 -3.12
N GLU A 57 4.81 -1.64 -4.26
CA GLU A 57 6.01 -0.86 -4.57
C GLU A 57 5.60 0.45 -5.24
N LEU A 58 6.08 1.58 -4.72
CA LEU A 58 5.89 2.92 -5.28
C LEU A 58 7.18 3.38 -5.93
N ASP A 59 7.32 3.15 -7.24
CA ASP A 59 8.57 3.33 -8.00
C ASP A 59 9.15 4.74 -7.85
N SER A 60 8.29 5.75 -7.80
CA SER A 60 8.69 7.17 -7.70
C SER A 60 9.18 7.58 -6.30
N TRP A 61 8.93 6.77 -5.28
CA TRP A 61 9.18 7.10 -3.87
C TRP A 61 10.22 6.19 -3.20
N ASP A 62 10.75 5.19 -3.92
CA ASP A 62 11.64 4.16 -3.38
C ASP A 62 11.09 3.58 -2.06
N ALA A 63 9.78 3.28 -2.07
CA ALA A 63 9.02 2.86 -0.91
C ALA A 63 8.19 1.61 -1.20
N THR A 64 8.10 0.73 -0.22
CA THR A 64 7.26 -0.47 -0.29
C THR A 64 6.32 -0.53 0.90
N ILE A 65 5.04 -0.78 0.64
CA ILE A 65 4.01 -0.96 1.65
C ILE A 65 3.60 -2.43 1.64
N HIS A 66 3.77 -3.08 2.79
CA HIS A 66 3.37 -4.47 2.99
C HIS A 66 1.98 -4.52 3.65
N VAL A 67 1.01 -5.12 2.97
CA VAL A 67 -0.34 -5.33 3.47
C VAL A 67 -0.52 -6.82 3.78
N ARG A 68 -0.84 -7.15 5.03
CA ARG A 68 -1.15 -8.52 5.46
C ARG A 68 -2.66 -8.67 5.63
N PHE A 69 -3.20 -9.80 5.19
CA PHE A 69 -4.61 -10.12 5.42
C PHE A 69 -4.71 -10.90 6.74
N ASP A 70 -5.36 -10.33 7.74
CA ASP A 70 -5.78 -11.09 8.93
C ASP A 70 -6.96 -12.00 8.54
N GLU A 71 -6.96 -13.24 9.04
CA GLU A 71 -8.02 -14.24 8.85
C GLU A 71 -9.33 -13.90 9.59
#